data_AF-A0A8J5HQ27-F1
#
_entry.id   AF-A0A8J5HQ27-F1
#
_cell.length_a   1.000
_cell.length_b   1.000
_cell.length_c   1.000
_cell.angle_alpha   90.00
_cell.angle_beta   90.00
_cell.angle_gamma   90.00
#
_symmetry.space_group_name_H-M   'P 1'
#
loop_
_entity.id
_entity.type
_entity.pdbx_description
1 polymer ?
#
loop_
_entity_poly.entity_id
_entity_poly.type
_entity_poly.pdbx_seq_one_letter_code
_entity_poly.pdbx_strand_id
1 'polypeptide(L)'
;MASLNLTSDGNLILFEKGTKVWSTGTSAELNSARFQLLEAGNLPLTADNSNRILWQNFDHARDTFLPGMKLGFDFRTNTSWQLVTWMSAADPSPGRYVSEMEPYSVPDLFMLSAPYDF
;
A
#
# COMPACT_ATOMS: atom_id res chain seq x y z
N MET A 1 18.48 11.24 11.27
CA MET A 1 18.68 10.80 9.88
C MET A 1 17.64 9.74 9.58
N ALA A 2 17.01 9.79 8.41
CA ALA A 2 16.08 8.77 7.93
C ALA A 2 16.73 8.01 6.76
N SER A 3 16.46 6.72 6.65
CA SER A 3 16.98 5.86 5.57
C SER A 3 15.97 4.79 5.20
N LEU A 4 15.84 4.54 3.90
CA LEU A 4 15.03 3.46 3.36
C LEU A 4 15.96 2.37 2.83
N ASN A 5 15.92 1.19 3.44
CA ASN A 5 16.87 0.12 3.18
C ASN A 5 16.14 -1.11 2.65
N LEU A 6 16.62 -1.66 1.53
CA LEU A 6 16.19 -2.96 1.03
C LEU A 6 17.12 -4.03 1.58
N THR A 7 16.59 -5.00 2.31
CA THR A 7 17.34 -6.12 2.87
C THR A 7 17.55 -7.22 1.83
N SER A 8 18.54 -8.09 2.07
CA SER A 8 18.84 -9.21 1.18
C SER A 8 17.71 -10.23 1.09
N ASP A 9 16.89 -10.37 2.14
CA ASP A 9 15.69 -11.23 2.16
C ASP A 9 14.43 -10.54 1.57
N GLY A 10 14.61 -9.39 0.91
CA GLY A 10 13.53 -8.73 0.18
C GLY A 10 12.52 -8.03 1.08
N ASN A 11 12.96 -7.39 2.17
CA ASN A 11 12.16 -6.52 3.01
C ASN A 11 12.60 -5.06 2.81
N LEU A 12 11.65 -4.15 2.57
CA LEU A 12 11.94 -2.73 2.48
C LEU A 12 11.61 -2.08 3.83
N ILE A 13 12.60 -1.48 4.48
CA ILE A 13 12.49 -0.98 5.86
C ILE A 13 12.85 0.51 5.92
N LEU A 14 11.95 1.31 6.50
CA LEU A 14 12.20 2.71 6.81
C LEU A 14 12.69 2.83 8.25
N PHE A 15 13.86 3.44 8.40
CA PHE A 15 14.43 3.82 9.68
C PHE A 15 14.36 5.32 9.89
N GLU A 16 14.05 5.73 11.11
CA GLU A 16 14.18 7.10 11.58
C GLU A 16 15.02 7.12 12.85
N LYS A 17 16.15 7.85 12.81
CA LYS A 17 17.10 7.99 13.94
C LYS A 17 17.54 6.62 14.52
N GLY A 18 17.66 5.61 13.67
CA GLY A 18 18.06 4.25 14.05
C GLY A 18 16.89 3.33 14.45
N THR A 19 15.66 3.85 14.54
CA THR A 19 14.46 3.08 14.88
C THR A 19 13.69 2.70 13.63
N LYS A 20 13.29 1.43 13.51
CA LYS A 20 12.37 0.99 12.45
C LYS A 20 10.99 1.62 12.68
N VAL A 21 10.50 2.40 11.72
CA VAL A 21 9.18 3.06 11.78
C VAL A 21 8.17 2.48 10.79
N TRP A 22 8.63 1.82 9.73
CA TRP A 22 7.76 1.15 8.76
C TRP A 22 8.52 0.03 8.03
N SER A 23 7.80 -0.98 7.53
CA SER A 23 8.34 -1.96 6.57
C SER A 23 7.24 -2.56 5.72
N THR A 24 7.59 -3.09 4.54
CA THR A 24 6.67 -3.89 3.71
C THR A 24 6.25 -5.19 4.40
N GLY A 25 7.02 -5.68 5.38
CA GLY A 25 6.70 -6.93 6.08
C GLY A 25 6.90 -8.16 5.20
N THR A 26 7.50 -7.98 4.03
CA THR A 26 7.89 -9.06 3.13
C THR A 26 9.14 -9.72 3.68
N SER A 27 9.20 -11.04 3.56
CA SER A 27 10.43 -11.80 3.65
C SER A 27 10.25 -12.97 2.73
N ALA A 28 11.14 -13.08 1.76
CA ALA A 28 11.20 -14.22 0.91
C ALA A 28 12.65 -14.69 0.94
N GLU A 29 12.87 -16.00 1.03
CA GLU A 29 14.19 -16.61 0.95
C GLU A 29 14.77 -16.39 -0.47
N LEU A 30 15.15 -15.14 -0.75
CA LEU A 30 15.52 -14.65 -2.06
C LEU A 30 17.01 -14.42 -2.11
N ASN A 31 17.57 -14.67 -3.29
CA ASN A 31 18.93 -14.29 -3.60
C ASN A 31 19.02 -12.79 -3.95
N SER A 32 17.94 -12.21 -4.50
CA SER A 32 17.88 -10.79 -4.82
C SER A 32 16.44 -10.29 -5.04
N ALA A 33 16.24 -8.99 -4.79
CA ALA A 33 14.99 -8.29 -5.00
C ALA A 33 15.26 -6.90 -5.59
N ARG A 34 14.29 -6.39 -6.36
CA ARG A 34 14.33 -5.07 -7.01
C ARG A 34 13.13 -4.24 -6.59
N PHE A 35 13.40 -2.98 -6.28
CA PHE A 35 12.40 -1.95 -5.98
C PHE A 35 12.50 -0.83 -7.02
N GLN A 36 11.47 -0.62 -7.84
CA GLN A 36 11.53 0.27 -9.00
C GLN A 36 10.22 1.04 -9.20
N LEU A 37 10.31 2.33 -9.56
CA LEU A 37 9.18 3.13 -10.01
C LEU A 37 8.86 2.83 -11.48
N LEU A 38 7.62 2.44 -11.76
CA LEU A 38 7.09 2.28 -13.10
C LEU A 38 6.44 3.59 -13.59
N GLU A 39 6.32 3.76 -14.90
CA GLU A 39 5.76 4.97 -15.52
C GLU A 39 4.33 5.29 -15.04
N ALA A 40 3.53 4.27 -14.71
CA ALA A 40 2.18 4.44 -14.19
C ALA A 40 2.12 4.94 -12.73
N GLY A 41 3.27 5.08 -12.05
CA GLY A 41 3.34 5.46 -10.63
C GLY A 41 3.32 4.26 -9.66
N ASN A 42 3.29 3.03 -10.18
CA ASN A 42 3.41 1.83 -9.37
C ASN A 42 4.86 1.62 -8.92
N LEU A 43 5.07 1.21 -7.68
CA LEU A 43 6.35 0.95 -7.02
C LEU A 43 6.40 -0.50 -6.52
N PRO A 44 6.49 -1.49 -7.42
CA PRO A 44 6.58 -2.88 -7.01
C PRO A 44 7.95 -3.21 -6.41
N LEU A 45 7.91 -4.03 -5.36
CA LEU A 45 9.03 -4.83 -4.90
C LEU A 45 8.90 -6.23 -5.51
N THR A 46 9.86 -6.61 -6.37
CA THR A 46 9.82 -7.88 -7.10
C THR A 46 10.98 -8.79 -6.73
N ALA A 47 10.71 -10.10 -6.64
CA ALA A 47 11.77 -11.11 -6.65
C ALA A 47 12.41 -11.19 -8.04
N ASP A 48 13.72 -10.97 -8.14
CA ASP A 48 14.38 -10.82 -9.44
C ASP A 48 14.34 -12.09 -10.30
N ASN A 49 14.44 -13.25 -9.68
CA ASN A 49 14.48 -14.53 -10.37
C ASN A 49 13.18 -14.91 -11.09
N SER A 50 12.05 -14.34 -10.66
CA SER A 50 10.71 -14.76 -11.07
C SER A 50 9.82 -13.59 -11.49
N ASN A 51 10.29 -12.35 -11.33
CA ASN A 51 9.48 -11.12 -11.42
C ASN A 51 8.18 -11.17 -10.57
N ARG A 52 8.15 -12.03 -9.54
CA ARG A 52 7.00 -12.14 -8.65
C ARG A 52 6.91 -10.88 -7.80
N ILE A 53 5.77 -10.21 -7.85
CA ILE A 53 5.47 -9.06 -6.98
C ILE A 53 5.32 -9.57 -5.55
N LEU A 54 6.16 -9.05 -4.65
CA LEU A 54 6.13 -9.34 -3.22
C LEU A 54 5.28 -8.30 -2.48
N TRP A 55 5.32 -7.06 -2.96
CA TRP A 55 4.60 -5.91 -2.43
C TRP A 55 4.51 -4.83 -3.53
N GLN A 56 3.49 -3.98 -3.50
CA GLN A 56 3.41 -2.79 -4.36
C GLN A 56 2.54 -1.70 -3.72
N ASN A 57 2.83 -0.42 -3.98
CA ASN A 57 2.06 0.69 -3.41
C ASN A 57 0.61 0.73 -3.92
N PHE A 58 0.33 0.18 -5.11
CA PHE A 58 -1.02 0.16 -5.69
C PHE A 58 -2.01 -0.70 -4.90
N ASP A 59 -1.53 -1.67 -4.11
CA ASP A 59 -2.37 -2.45 -3.20
C ASP A 59 -2.58 -1.74 -1.84
N HIS A 60 -1.90 -0.61 -1.61
CA HIS A 60 -1.94 0.18 -0.38
C HIS A 60 -2.22 1.65 -0.69
N ALA A 61 -3.29 1.89 -1.46
CA ALA A 61 -3.76 3.21 -1.80
C ALA A 61 -3.97 4.09 -0.55
N ARG A 62 -3.73 5.40 -0.70
CA ARG A 62 -4.05 6.40 0.32
C ARG A 62 -5.27 7.21 -0.14
N ASP A 63 -5.09 8.47 -0.48
CA ASP A 63 -6.16 9.39 -0.84
C ASP A 63 -6.39 9.51 -2.36
N THR A 64 -5.46 8.98 -3.17
CA THR A 64 -5.46 9.16 -4.62
C THR A 64 -5.58 7.82 -5.37
N PHE A 65 -6.43 7.81 -6.41
CA PHE A 65 -6.54 6.71 -7.36
C PHE A 65 -5.82 7.05 -8.68
N LEU A 66 -4.85 6.21 -9.05
CA LEU A 66 -4.09 6.33 -10.30
C LEU A 66 -4.52 5.27 -11.32
N PRO A 67 -4.35 5.52 -12.62
CA PRO A 67 -4.58 4.51 -13.65
C PRO A 67 -3.81 3.20 -13.36
N GLY A 68 -4.52 2.07 -13.37
CA GLY A 68 -3.96 0.75 -13.09
C GLY A 68 -4.09 0.28 -11.63
N MET A 69 -4.55 1.15 -10.71
CA MET A 69 -4.93 0.74 -9.36
C MET A 69 -6.26 -0.03 -9.36
N LYS A 70 -6.53 -0.74 -8.28
CA LYS A 70 -7.79 -1.44 -8.04
C LYS A 70 -8.63 -0.66 -7.03
N LEU A 71 -9.95 -0.64 -7.24
CA LEU A 71 -10.96 -0.27 -6.25
C LEU A 71 -11.93 -1.43 -6.17
N GLY A 72 -12.24 -1.88 -4.96
CA GLY A 72 -13.05 -3.09 -4.79
C GLY A 72 -12.64 -3.90 -3.59
N PHE A 73 -13.04 -5.17 -3.58
CA PHE A 73 -12.76 -6.10 -2.50
C PHE A 73 -12.00 -7.33 -3.03
N ASP A 74 -10.90 -7.68 -2.36
CA ASP A 74 -10.18 -8.92 -2.59
C ASP A 74 -10.74 -10.02 -1.68
N PHE A 75 -11.62 -10.86 -2.23
CA PHE A 75 -12.19 -12.00 -1.51
C PHE A 75 -11.18 -13.08 -1.11
N ARG A 76 -9.98 -13.12 -1.73
CA ARG A 76 -8.96 -14.12 -1.38
C ARG A 76 -8.23 -13.73 -0.10
N THR A 77 -7.95 -12.43 0.06
CA THR A 77 -7.26 -11.90 1.23
C THR A 77 -8.21 -11.32 2.27
N ASN A 78 -9.50 -11.21 1.94
CA ASN A 78 -10.53 -10.56 2.75
C ASN A 78 -10.17 -9.11 3.09
N THR A 79 -9.70 -8.37 2.09
CA THR A 79 -9.27 -6.97 2.22
C THR A 79 -9.95 -6.07 1.18
N SER A 80 -10.12 -4.81 1.53
CA SER A 80 -10.72 -3.80 0.66
C SER A 80 -9.65 -2.87 0.08
N TRP A 81 -9.67 -2.69 -1.25
CA TRP A 81 -8.93 -1.62 -1.91
C TRP A 81 -9.78 -0.35 -1.85
N GLN A 82 -9.47 0.47 -0.86
CA GLN A 82 -10.19 1.68 -0.50
C GLN A 82 -9.29 2.91 -0.57
N LEU A 83 -9.90 4.09 -0.67
CA LEU A 83 -9.20 5.36 -0.53
C LEU A 83 -9.53 5.98 0.82
N VAL A 84 -8.50 6.45 1.53
CA VAL A 84 -8.64 7.16 2.79
C VAL A 84 -8.15 8.58 2.58
N THR A 85 -9.04 9.54 2.82
CA THR A 85 -8.69 10.98 2.75
C THR A 85 -7.57 11.33 3.71
N TRP A 86 -6.88 12.44 3.45
CA TRP A 86 -6.00 13.05 4.46
C TRP A 86 -6.81 13.75 5.53
N MET A 87 -6.25 13.83 6.75
CA MET A 87 -6.84 14.58 7.86
C MET A 87 -6.96 16.06 7.52
N SER A 88 -5.97 16.62 6.82
CA SER A 88 -6.02 17.96 6.25
C SER A 88 -5.04 18.13 5.09
N ALA A 89 -5.08 19.26 4.38
CA ALA A 89 -4.11 19.57 3.33
C ALA A 89 -2.64 19.62 3.83
N ALA A 90 -2.42 19.83 5.14
CA ALA A 90 -1.10 19.89 5.75
C ALA A 90 -0.73 18.61 6.53
N ASP A 91 -1.69 17.70 6.74
CA ASP A 91 -1.51 16.49 7.54
C ASP A 91 -1.97 15.26 6.74
N PRO A 92 -1.02 14.45 6.21
CA PRO A 92 -1.31 13.27 5.43
C PRO A 92 -1.71 12.05 6.28
N SER A 93 -1.92 12.22 7.59
CA SER A 93 -2.50 11.17 8.42
C SER A 93 -3.92 10.80 7.95
N PRO A 94 -4.39 9.57 8.24
CA PRO A 94 -5.73 9.13 7.86
C PRO A 94 -6.82 10.09 8.35
N GLY A 95 -7.62 10.58 7.40
CA GLY A 95 -8.75 11.48 7.65
C GLY A 95 -10.05 10.74 7.92
N ARG A 96 -11.14 11.51 7.99
CA ARG A 96 -12.45 11.01 8.41
C ARG A 96 -13.24 10.29 7.34
N TYR A 97 -12.86 10.43 6.08
CA TYR A 97 -13.64 9.88 4.97
C TYR A 97 -12.88 8.78 4.25
N VAL A 98 -13.62 7.73 3.94
CA VAL A 98 -13.15 6.53 3.23
C VAL A 98 -14.06 6.31 2.02
N SER A 99 -13.48 6.06 0.86
CA SER A 99 -14.19 5.58 -0.32
C SER A 99 -13.97 4.09 -0.48
N GLU A 100 -15.03 3.31 -0.36
CA GLU A 100 -15.00 1.85 -0.36
C GLU A 100 -16.14 1.28 -1.22
N MET A 101 -15.88 0.14 -1.85
CA MET A 101 -16.90 -0.58 -2.61
C MET A 101 -17.52 -1.67 -1.73
N GLU A 102 -18.85 -1.65 -1.58
CA GLU A 102 -19.56 -2.71 -0.85
C GLU A 102 -19.64 -3.97 -1.74
N PRO A 103 -19.11 -5.12 -1.30
CA PRO A 103 -19.01 -6.30 -2.16
C PRO A 103 -20.28 -7.16 -2.18
N TYR A 104 -21.28 -6.89 -1.34
CA TYR A 104 -22.44 -7.74 -1.16
C TYR A 104 -23.63 -7.24 -2.00
N SER A 105 -24.21 -8.13 -2.81
CA SER A 105 -25.25 -7.86 -3.80
C SER A 105 -24.74 -7.21 -5.10
N VAL A 106 -25.09 -5.94 -5.35
CA VAL A 106 -24.65 -5.14 -6.49
C VAL A 106 -23.51 -4.24 -6.00
N PRO A 107 -22.30 -4.34 -6.59
CA PRO A 107 -21.19 -3.50 -6.16
C PRO A 107 -21.47 -2.02 -6.41
N ASP A 108 -21.47 -1.24 -5.33
CA ASP A 108 -21.59 0.22 -5.37
C ASP A 108 -20.46 0.86 -4.57
N LEU A 109 -20.03 2.04 -5.02
CA LEU A 109 -18.98 2.83 -4.37
C LEU A 109 -19.62 3.83 -3.39
N PHE A 110 -19.25 3.73 -2.12
CA PHE A 110 -19.73 4.60 -1.06
C PHE A 110 -18.60 5.47 -0.52
N MET A 111 -18.97 6.67 -0.08
CA MET A 111 -18.12 7.50 0.77
C MET A 111 -18.67 7.45 2.19
N LEU A 112 -17.90 6.89 3.11
CA LEU A 112 -18.28 6.68 4.50
C LEU A 112 -17.49 7.63 5.39
N SER A 113 -18.14 8.18 6.41
CA SER A 113 -17.42 8.75 7.55
C SER A 113 -16.94 7.61 8.43
N ALA A 114 -15.63 7.40 8.55
CA ALA A 114 -15.06 6.40 9.44
C ALA A 114 -15.46 6.71 10.90
N PRO A 115 -15.97 5.73 11.67
CA PRO A 115 -16.55 6.04 12.97
C PRO A 115 -15.52 6.30 14.08
N TYR A 116 -14.23 5.94 13.93
CA TYR A 116 -13.19 6.14 14.97
C TYR A 116 -11.77 6.21 14.35
N ASP A 117 -10.83 6.81 15.10
CA ASP A 117 -9.42 7.04 14.71
C ASP A 117 -8.66 5.73 14.39
N PHE A 118 -7.82 5.77 13.35
CA PHE A 118 -6.93 4.68 12.90
C PHE A 118 -5.73 4.43 13.82
#